data_AF-A0A7Y3AS06-F1
#
_entry.id   AF-A0A7Y3AS06-F1
#
_cell.length_a   1.000
_cell.length_b   1.000
_cell.length_c   1.000
_cell.angle_alpha   90.00
_cell.angle_beta   90.00
_cell.angle_gamma   90.00
#
_symmetry.space_group_name_H-M   'P 1'
#
loop_
_entity.id
_entity.type
_entity.pdbx_description
1 polymer ?
#
loop_
_entity_poly.entity_id
_entity_poly.type
_entity_poly.pdbx_seq_one_letter_code
_entity_poly.pdbx_strand_id
1 'polypeptide(L)'
;MQNKGLIKLFAFLFGLVSIYQLSYTFITAKVEKDATLFATSAVSPSEEDYVAKREAVEATYLDSIGGNPILGYTSYDDAKKKELNKGLDLKGGINVTLQISVKDILKGLADNTKNPIFNKALADADAASKDSDETYIELFFEAFDNIKGDAKLASPDIFANKGLSDEVNFQMTDDEVKPIIRRKIDESVVSAFEVLRERIDGFGVTQPNIQREGKSGRILVELPGARDIARAQDLLSSTAQLEFWETYEPGNQSLINFFIQANEELKALVEDTEEETIDKEESEIDSLLSDVTQDSLDLATERNPLFEKLQLNAPGFAVGIAAIKDTAEIGSYLRMPEVRRLLPADVQFTKFLWERPTKDSEVASLYALKSNRDNTPRISGDVVSDARDQFDQFNRPAVGMDMNVKGAKLWEKLTSEANLNNTGIAIVLDNKVYTAPGVSQV
;
A
#
# COMPACT_ATOMS: atom_id res chain seq x y z
N MET A 1 33.24 -30.96 -48.16
CA MET A 1 33.25 -29.49 -48.40
C MET A 1 31.88 -28.93 -48.87
N GLN A 2 30.76 -29.66 -48.77
CA GLN A 2 29.48 -29.28 -49.39
C GLN A 2 28.58 -28.32 -48.57
N ASN A 3 28.86 -28.03 -47.30
CA ASN A 3 28.01 -27.14 -46.49
C ASN A 3 28.48 -25.67 -46.43
N LYS A 4 29.56 -25.28 -47.14
CA LYS A 4 30.12 -23.91 -47.06
C LYS A 4 29.17 -22.83 -47.60
N GLY A 5 28.34 -23.14 -48.61
CA GLY A 5 27.37 -22.19 -49.16
C GLY A 5 26.20 -21.94 -48.22
N LEU A 6 25.66 -23.00 -47.62
CA LEU A 6 24.58 -22.93 -46.63
C LEU A 6 25.01 -22.14 -45.39
N ILE A 7 26.22 -22.39 -44.87
CA ILE A 7 26.77 -21.67 -43.71
C ILE A 7 26.91 -20.16 -44.00
N LYS A 8 27.35 -19.77 -45.21
CA LYS A 8 27.44 -18.35 -45.61
C LYS A 8 26.07 -17.68 -45.71
N LEU A 9 25.07 -18.38 -46.22
CA LEU A 9 23.68 -17.88 -46.28
C LEU A 9 23.12 -17.67 -44.86
N PHE A 10 23.29 -18.66 -43.97
CA PHE A 10 22.88 -18.54 -42.57
C PHE A 10 23.60 -17.41 -41.85
N ALA A 11 24.92 -17.24 -42.04
CA ALA A 11 25.66 -16.15 -41.45
C ALA A 11 25.19 -14.76 -41.95
N PHE A 12 24.84 -14.65 -43.24
CA PHE A 12 24.30 -13.41 -43.80
C PHE A 12 22.91 -13.08 -43.24
N LEU A 13 22.01 -14.05 -43.21
CA LEU A 13 20.68 -13.88 -42.62
C LEU A 13 20.75 -13.55 -41.13
N PHE A 14 21.63 -14.22 -40.38
CA PHE A 14 21.88 -13.93 -38.97
C PHE A 14 22.44 -12.51 -38.77
N GLY A 15 23.32 -12.05 -39.66
CA GLY A 15 23.82 -10.67 -39.66
C GLY A 15 22.71 -9.64 -39.87
N LEU A 16 21.80 -9.88 -40.83
CA LEU A 16 20.64 -9.00 -41.06
C LEU A 16 19.70 -8.95 -39.85
N VAL A 17 19.39 -10.10 -39.25
CA VAL A 17 18.57 -10.18 -38.03
C VAL A 17 19.24 -9.45 -36.87
N SER A 18 20.57 -9.57 -36.73
CA SER A 18 21.33 -8.89 -35.68
C SER A 18 21.31 -7.36 -35.85
N ILE A 19 21.45 -6.85 -37.07
CA ILE A 19 21.34 -5.41 -37.38
C ILE A 19 19.93 -4.91 -37.07
N TYR A 20 18.91 -5.68 -37.46
CA TYR A 20 17.52 -5.37 -37.15
C TYR A 20 17.30 -5.27 -35.63
N GLN A 21 17.78 -6.24 -34.85
CA GLN A 21 17.65 -6.22 -33.40
C GLN A 21 18.45 -5.07 -32.74
N LEU A 22 19.65 -4.77 -33.23
CA LEU A 22 20.46 -3.64 -32.75
C LEU A 22 19.83 -2.28 -33.07
N SER A 23 19.06 -2.17 -34.15
CA SER A 23 18.40 -0.92 -34.54
C SER A 23 17.46 -0.39 -33.46
N TYR A 24 16.73 -1.27 -32.77
CA TYR A 24 15.88 -0.90 -31.63
C TYR A 24 16.67 -0.26 -30.49
N THR A 25 17.85 -0.80 -30.19
CA THR A 25 18.76 -0.28 -29.16
C THR A 25 19.30 1.11 -29.52
N PHE A 26 19.50 1.38 -30.81
CA PHE A 26 19.93 2.70 -31.26
C PHE A 26 18.80 3.73 -31.22
N ILE A 27 17.58 3.31 -31.56
CA ILE A 27 16.38 4.17 -31.51
C ILE A 27 16.10 4.59 -30.07
N THR A 28 16.07 3.65 -29.12
CA THR A 28 15.80 3.95 -27.71
C THR A 28 16.88 4.86 -27.13
N ALA A 29 18.16 4.57 -27.39
CA ALA A 29 19.27 5.39 -26.92
C ALA A 29 19.22 6.83 -27.45
N LYS A 30 18.74 7.04 -28.68
CA LYS A 30 18.57 8.38 -29.26
C LYS A 30 17.45 9.14 -28.55
N VAL A 31 16.27 8.53 -28.41
CA VAL A 31 15.11 9.15 -27.76
C VAL A 31 15.40 9.48 -26.29
N GLU A 32 16.06 8.56 -25.58
CA GLU A 32 16.50 8.76 -24.21
C GLU A 32 17.47 9.93 -24.07
N LYS A 33 18.44 10.05 -25.00
CA LYS A 33 19.37 11.18 -25.01
C LYS A 33 18.65 12.51 -25.23
N ASP A 34 17.66 12.53 -26.13
CA ASP A 34 16.85 13.72 -26.38
C ASP A 34 16.05 14.11 -25.12
N ALA A 35 15.53 13.12 -24.38
CA ALA A 35 14.84 13.32 -23.10
C ALA A 35 15.77 13.87 -22.00
N THR A 36 16.99 13.33 -21.87
CA THR A 36 17.99 13.83 -20.92
C THR A 36 18.37 15.28 -21.24
N LEU A 37 18.53 15.61 -22.53
CA LEU A 37 18.81 16.98 -22.97
C LEU A 37 17.66 17.93 -22.62
N PHE A 38 16.42 17.51 -22.85
CA PHE A 38 15.23 18.27 -22.48
C PHE A 38 15.20 18.53 -20.96
N ALA A 39 15.36 17.50 -20.13
CA ALA A 39 15.38 17.63 -18.67
C ALA A 39 16.51 18.54 -18.17
N THR A 40 17.71 18.43 -18.77
CA THR A 40 18.86 19.30 -18.43
C THR A 40 18.60 20.76 -18.78
N SER A 41 17.84 21.02 -19.86
CA SER A 41 17.45 22.38 -20.24
C SER A 41 16.31 22.94 -19.39
N ALA A 42 15.44 22.08 -18.86
CA ALA A 42 14.27 22.46 -18.09
C ALA A 42 14.59 22.73 -16.60
N VAL A 43 15.55 22.02 -16.02
CA VAL A 43 15.89 22.10 -14.59
C VAL A 43 17.35 22.49 -14.41
N SER A 44 17.59 23.61 -13.74
CA SER A 44 18.94 24.13 -13.48
C SER A 44 19.67 23.28 -12.42
N PRO A 45 21.00 23.06 -12.52
CA PRO A 45 21.75 22.37 -11.48
C PRO A 45 21.85 23.17 -10.17
N SER A 46 21.39 24.43 -10.16
CA SER A 46 21.33 25.29 -8.98
C SER A 46 20.06 25.11 -8.15
N GLU A 47 19.08 24.34 -8.64
CA GLU A 47 17.85 24.07 -7.89
C GLU A 47 18.09 22.99 -6.82
N GLU A 48 17.37 23.10 -5.70
CA GLU A 48 17.30 22.03 -4.72
C GLU A 48 16.66 20.78 -5.34
N ASP A 49 17.21 19.61 -5.02
CA ASP A 49 16.83 18.31 -5.58
C ASP A 49 16.79 18.25 -7.11
N TYR A 50 17.67 18.99 -7.80
CA TYR A 50 17.68 19.06 -9.27
C TYR A 50 17.82 17.68 -9.94
N VAL A 51 18.46 16.71 -9.30
CA VAL A 51 18.63 15.35 -9.84
C VAL A 51 17.26 14.66 -9.94
N ALA A 52 16.52 14.58 -8.84
CA ALA A 52 15.19 13.98 -8.81
C ALA A 52 14.20 14.74 -9.73
N LYS A 53 14.30 16.07 -9.78
CA LYS A 53 13.48 16.90 -10.69
C LYS A 53 13.78 16.61 -12.16
N ARG A 54 15.05 16.46 -12.54
CA ARG A 54 15.44 16.09 -13.91
C ARG A 54 14.94 14.70 -14.28
N GLU A 55 15.07 13.73 -13.38
CA GLU A 55 14.55 12.38 -13.58
C GLU A 55 13.03 12.39 -13.79
N ALA A 56 12.29 13.18 -13.00
CA ALA A 56 10.85 13.34 -13.15
C ALA A 56 10.47 13.96 -14.51
N VAL A 57 11.15 15.04 -14.91
CA VAL A 57 10.91 15.72 -16.20
C VAL A 57 11.25 14.80 -17.38
N GLU A 58 12.34 14.04 -17.28
CA GLU A 58 12.73 13.06 -18.28
C GLU A 58 11.69 11.93 -18.41
N ALA A 59 11.19 11.42 -17.29
CA ALA A 59 10.13 10.41 -17.27
C ALA A 59 8.83 10.92 -17.91
N THR A 60 8.38 12.14 -17.56
CA THR A 60 7.19 12.76 -18.16
C THR A 60 7.36 13.01 -19.65
N TYR A 61 8.56 13.44 -20.08
CA TYR A 61 8.85 13.64 -21.50
C TYR A 61 8.72 12.31 -22.27
N LEU A 62 9.34 11.25 -21.78
CA LEU A 62 9.29 9.93 -22.41
C LEU A 62 7.88 9.36 -22.47
N ASP A 63 7.09 9.51 -21.40
CA ASP A 63 5.69 9.09 -21.35
C ASP A 63 4.85 9.81 -22.42
N SER A 64 5.06 11.12 -22.59
CA SER A 64 4.34 11.91 -23.60
C SER A 64 4.64 11.53 -25.05
N ILE A 65 5.81 10.93 -25.31
CA ILE A 65 6.24 10.54 -26.67
C ILE A 65 6.28 9.03 -26.89
N GLY A 66 6.02 8.22 -25.85
CA GLY A 66 6.25 6.78 -25.82
C GLY A 66 5.54 6.04 -26.95
N GLY A 67 4.27 6.38 -27.14
CA GLY A 67 3.39 5.80 -28.16
C GLY A 67 3.52 6.40 -29.57
N ASN A 68 4.32 7.46 -29.76
CA ASN A 68 4.42 8.11 -31.07
C ASN A 68 5.18 7.22 -32.07
N PRO A 69 4.72 7.14 -33.34
CA PRO A 69 5.38 6.32 -34.34
C PRO A 69 6.74 6.90 -34.72
N ILE A 70 7.79 6.10 -34.51
CA ILE A 70 9.17 6.35 -34.91
C ILE A 70 9.46 5.55 -36.19
N LEU A 71 9.84 6.26 -37.25
CA LEU A 71 10.19 5.67 -38.55
C LEU A 71 9.08 4.82 -39.21
N GLY A 72 7.84 4.90 -38.71
CA GLY A 72 6.65 4.25 -39.29
C GLY A 72 6.50 2.76 -39.03
N TYR A 73 7.38 2.14 -38.23
CA TYR A 73 7.33 0.69 -37.94
C TYR A 73 7.48 0.33 -36.45
N THR A 74 7.77 1.30 -35.58
CA THR A 74 7.94 1.10 -34.13
C THR A 74 7.58 2.37 -33.38
N SER A 75 7.24 2.28 -32.10
CA SER A 75 7.23 3.41 -31.17
C SER A 75 8.44 3.33 -30.23
N TYR A 76 8.61 4.32 -29.34
CA TYR A 76 9.61 4.21 -28.28
C TYR A 76 9.27 3.02 -27.38
N ASP A 77 8.01 2.87 -26.95
CA ASP A 77 7.58 1.77 -26.08
C ASP A 77 7.81 0.39 -26.69
N ASP A 78 7.53 0.25 -27.99
CA ASP A 78 7.74 -1.01 -28.73
C ASP A 78 9.22 -1.31 -28.96
N ALA A 79 10.01 -0.27 -29.26
CA ALA A 79 11.46 -0.40 -29.44
C ALA A 79 12.13 -0.74 -28.10
N LYS A 80 11.63 -0.18 -27.00
CA LYS A 80 12.11 -0.39 -25.64
C LYS A 80 11.96 -1.86 -25.25
N LYS A 81 10.81 -2.48 -25.50
CA LYS A 81 10.56 -3.92 -25.29
C LYS A 81 11.47 -4.85 -26.12
N LYS A 82 12.04 -4.36 -27.22
CA LYS A 82 12.92 -5.11 -28.15
C LYS A 82 14.40 -4.75 -28.04
N GLU A 83 14.76 -3.83 -27.14
CA GLU A 83 16.14 -3.43 -26.89
C GLU A 83 16.97 -4.60 -26.34
N LEU A 84 18.28 -4.61 -26.62
CA LEU A 84 19.20 -5.56 -26.00
C LEU A 84 19.34 -5.36 -24.48
N ASN A 85 19.38 -6.48 -23.76
CA ASN A 85 19.56 -6.53 -22.31
C ASN A 85 21.00 -6.14 -21.99
N LYS A 86 21.21 -4.89 -21.60
CA LYS A 86 22.52 -4.37 -21.19
C LYS A 86 22.89 -4.73 -19.73
N GLY A 87 21.95 -5.29 -18.96
CA GLY A 87 22.15 -5.56 -17.53
C GLY A 87 22.27 -4.27 -16.70
N LEU A 88 22.28 -4.40 -15.37
CA LEU A 88 22.33 -3.25 -14.45
C LEU A 88 23.61 -2.42 -14.63
N ASP A 89 24.75 -3.08 -14.79
CA ASP A 89 26.07 -2.43 -14.85
C ASP A 89 26.22 -1.46 -16.04
N LEU A 90 25.62 -1.80 -17.19
CA LEU A 90 25.75 -0.98 -18.41
C LEU A 90 24.58 -0.03 -18.64
N LYS A 91 23.40 -0.26 -18.03
CA LYS A 91 22.21 0.59 -18.17
C LYS A 91 21.95 1.49 -16.96
N GLY A 92 22.60 1.22 -15.81
CA GLY A 92 22.18 1.77 -14.52
C GLY A 92 20.82 1.20 -14.09
N GLY A 93 20.37 1.52 -12.88
CA GLY A 93 19.07 1.08 -12.35
C GLY A 93 19.11 0.76 -10.86
N ILE A 94 18.22 -0.12 -10.43
CA ILE A 94 18.01 -0.43 -9.00
C ILE A 94 18.24 -1.91 -8.76
N ASN A 95 18.92 -2.22 -7.66
CA ASN A 95 18.97 -3.56 -7.07
C ASN A 95 18.33 -3.50 -5.68
N VAL A 96 17.23 -4.25 -5.49
CA VAL A 96 16.50 -4.32 -4.22
C VAL A 96 16.37 -5.77 -3.80
N THR A 97 16.62 -6.06 -2.52
CA THR A 97 16.25 -7.33 -1.92
C THR A 97 14.96 -7.14 -1.12
N LEU A 98 13.90 -7.81 -1.55
CA LEU A 98 12.62 -7.86 -0.85
C LEU A 98 12.53 -9.16 -0.04
N GLN A 99 11.84 -9.15 1.09
CA GLN A 99 11.56 -10.35 1.87
C GLN A 99 10.06 -10.54 2.00
N ILE A 100 9.57 -11.70 1.58
CA ILE A 100 8.17 -12.06 1.80
C ILE A 100 8.00 -12.53 3.25
N SER A 101 7.02 -11.94 3.94
CA SER A 101 6.66 -12.30 5.31
C SER A 101 5.96 -13.66 5.34
N VAL A 102 6.69 -14.71 5.66
CA VAL A 102 6.13 -16.06 5.89
C VAL A 102 5.12 -16.05 7.04
N LYS A 103 5.33 -15.20 8.04
CA LYS A 103 4.40 -14.95 9.13
C LYS A 103 3.01 -14.53 8.65
N ASP A 104 2.94 -13.61 7.69
CA ASP A 104 1.66 -13.11 7.20
C ASP A 104 0.96 -14.15 6.32
N ILE A 105 1.74 -14.95 5.56
CA ILE A 105 1.20 -16.11 4.84
C ILE A 105 0.62 -17.13 5.84
N LEU A 106 1.34 -17.45 6.91
CA LEU A 106 0.85 -18.38 7.95
C LEU A 106 -0.46 -17.88 8.58
N LYS A 107 -0.56 -16.59 8.90
CA LYS A 107 -1.80 -15.98 9.40
C LYS A 107 -2.94 -16.07 8.38
N GLY A 108 -2.67 -15.80 7.11
CA GLY A 108 -3.65 -15.91 6.03
C GLY A 108 -4.14 -17.34 5.84
N LEU A 109 -3.23 -18.33 5.83
CA LEU A 109 -3.54 -19.75 5.75
C LEU A 109 -4.36 -20.25 6.95
N ALA A 110 -4.16 -19.66 8.13
CA ALA A 110 -4.92 -19.95 9.33
C ALA A 110 -6.18 -19.08 9.50
N ASP A 111 -6.65 -18.43 8.41
CA ASP A 111 -7.85 -17.58 8.39
C ASP A 111 -7.85 -16.49 9.49
N ASN A 112 -6.69 -15.85 9.69
CA ASN A 112 -6.44 -14.85 10.72
C ASN A 112 -6.86 -15.29 12.13
N THR A 113 -6.54 -16.55 12.47
CA THR A 113 -6.89 -17.16 13.74
C THR A 113 -6.51 -16.33 14.98
N LYS A 114 -7.42 -16.35 15.96
CA LYS A 114 -7.20 -15.78 17.30
C LYS A 114 -6.69 -16.81 18.30
N ASN A 115 -6.32 -18.02 17.85
CA ASN A 115 -5.80 -19.06 18.72
C ASN A 115 -4.55 -18.56 19.47
N PRO A 116 -4.53 -18.61 20.81
CA PRO A 116 -3.45 -18.04 21.60
C PRO A 116 -2.13 -18.80 21.46
N ILE A 117 -2.19 -20.13 21.25
CA ILE A 117 -1.03 -20.98 21.04
C ILE A 117 -0.40 -20.64 19.69
N PHE A 118 -1.21 -20.56 18.63
CA PHE A 118 -0.73 -20.20 17.30
C PHE A 118 -0.08 -18.81 17.27
N ASN A 119 -0.75 -17.80 17.83
CA ASN A 119 -0.22 -16.43 17.85
C ASN A 119 1.02 -16.30 18.74
N LYS A 120 1.10 -17.05 19.84
CA LYS A 120 2.31 -17.14 20.65
C LYS A 120 3.45 -17.82 19.90
N ALA A 121 3.19 -18.92 19.19
CA ALA A 121 4.19 -19.60 18.37
C ALA A 121 4.76 -18.67 17.28
N LEU A 122 3.93 -17.81 16.67
CA LEU A 122 4.41 -16.78 15.75
C LEU A 122 5.32 -15.76 16.45
N ALA A 123 4.96 -15.29 17.64
CA ALA A 123 5.78 -14.33 18.40
C ALA A 123 7.12 -14.94 18.85
N ASP A 124 7.10 -16.20 19.28
CA ASP A 124 8.31 -16.94 19.68
C ASP A 124 9.20 -17.20 18.45
N ALA A 125 8.62 -17.53 17.30
CA ALA A 125 9.35 -17.65 16.03
C ALA A 125 9.96 -16.32 15.55
N ASP A 126 9.24 -15.20 15.70
CA ASP A 126 9.78 -13.86 15.42
C ASP A 126 11.01 -13.58 16.28
N ALA A 127 10.95 -13.89 17.58
CA ALA A 127 12.08 -13.71 18.47
C ALA A 127 13.26 -14.60 18.07
N ALA A 128 13.02 -15.88 17.79
CA ALA A 128 14.05 -16.83 17.38
C ALA A 128 14.69 -16.49 16.01
N SER A 129 13.91 -15.92 15.09
CA SER A 129 14.37 -15.58 13.73
C SER A 129 15.47 -14.52 13.67
N LYS A 130 15.66 -13.75 14.76
CA LYS A 130 16.69 -12.71 14.83
C LYS A 130 18.10 -13.27 15.01
N ASP A 131 18.20 -14.43 15.65
CA ASP A 131 19.47 -15.04 16.07
C ASP A 131 19.68 -16.44 15.45
N SER A 132 18.81 -16.86 14.52
CA SER A 132 18.82 -18.20 13.93
C SER A 132 18.99 -18.16 12.40
N ASP A 133 19.73 -19.13 11.88
CA ASP A 133 19.90 -19.37 10.43
C ASP A 133 18.78 -20.27 9.85
N GLU A 134 17.90 -20.79 10.70
CA GLU A 134 16.81 -21.68 10.30
C GLU A 134 15.66 -20.92 9.63
N THR A 135 14.90 -21.60 8.76
CA THR A 135 13.78 -20.95 8.08
C THR A 135 12.64 -20.62 9.05
N TYR A 136 11.97 -19.48 8.81
CA TYR A 136 10.89 -19.00 9.68
C TYR A 136 9.80 -20.05 9.92
N ILE A 137 9.49 -20.88 8.92
CA ILE A 137 8.47 -21.93 9.04
C ILE A 137 8.88 -23.04 10.02
N GLU A 138 10.16 -23.45 10.03
CA GLU A 138 10.64 -24.44 10.97
C GLU A 138 10.71 -23.87 12.38
N LEU A 139 11.15 -22.62 12.53
CA LEU A 139 11.10 -21.89 13.81
C LEU A 139 9.66 -21.82 14.36
N PHE A 140 8.68 -21.57 13.50
CA PHE A 140 7.27 -21.61 13.87
C PHE A 140 6.82 -23.00 14.30
N PHE A 141 7.17 -24.06 13.55
CA PHE A 141 6.80 -25.43 13.93
C PHE A 141 7.44 -25.85 15.26
N GLU A 142 8.71 -25.52 15.48
CA GLU A 142 9.40 -25.77 16.73
C GLU A 142 8.74 -25.01 17.89
N ALA A 143 8.50 -23.70 17.71
CA ALA A 143 7.82 -22.88 18.69
C ALA A 143 6.44 -23.46 19.04
N PHE A 144 5.65 -23.84 18.02
CA PHE A 144 4.35 -24.46 18.21
C PHE A 144 4.45 -25.80 18.95
N ASP A 145 5.35 -26.69 18.54
CA ASP A 145 5.55 -27.99 19.18
C ASP A 145 5.95 -27.86 20.66
N ASN A 146 6.71 -26.83 21.01
CA ASN A 146 7.13 -26.55 22.38
C ASN A 146 5.98 -26.08 23.29
N ILE A 147 4.93 -25.45 22.73
CA ILE A 147 3.85 -24.83 23.51
C ILE A 147 2.46 -25.44 23.28
N LYS A 148 2.31 -26.36 22.31
CA LYS A 148 0.99 -26.83 21.84
C LYS A 148 0.17 -27.59 22.87
N GLY A 149 0.80 -28.31 23.80
CA GLY A 149 0.08 -29.22 24.69
C GLY A 149 -0.78 -30.21 23.89
N ASP A 150 -2.10 -30.16 24.06
CA ASP A 150 -3.08 -30.99 23.33
C ASP A 150 -3.53 -30.38 21.99
N ALA A 151 -3.12 -29.14 21.67
CA ALA A 151 -3.47 -28.48 20.42
C ALA A 151 -2.74 -29.13 19.23
N LYS A 152 -3.41 -29.12 18.07
CA LYS A 152 -2.88 -29.64 16.81
C LYS A 152 -2.88 -28.54 15.75
N LEU A 153 -1.97 -28.62 14.80
CA LEU A 153 -1.98 -27.78 13.61
C LEU A 153 -3.26 -28.01 12.78
N ALA A 154 -3.76 -29.25 12.78
CA ALA A 154 -5.03 -29.65 12.18
C ALA A 154 -6.28 -29.18 12.95
N SER A 155 -6.15 -28.35 13.99
CA SER A 155 -7.34 -27.85 14.68
C SER A 155 -8.20 -26.98 13.74
N PRO A 156 -9.55 -27.03 13.84
CA PRO A 156 -10.43 -26.25 12.97
C PRO A 156 -10.27 -24.73 13.08
N ASP A 157 -9.73 -24.26 14.19
CA ASP A 157 -9.39 -22.86 14.45
C ASP A 157 -7.97 -22.50 14.01
N ILE A 158 -7.21 -23.42 13.39
CA ILE A 158 -5.88 -23.17 12.81
C ILE A 158 -5.91 -23.52 11.32
N PHE A 159 -5.44 -24.70 10.90
CA PHE A 159 -5.31 -25.03 9.48
C PHE A 159 -6.43 -25.92 8.93
N ALA A 160 -7.24 -26.60 9.74
CA ALA A 160 -8.42 -27.32 9.26
C ALA A 160 -9.63 -26.39 9.09
N ASN A 161 -9.41 -25.25 8.44
CA ASN A 161 -10.40 -24.22 8.20
C ASN A 161 -11.00 -24.35 6.78
N LYS A 162 -11.96 -23.48 6.43
CA LYS A 162 -12.64 -23.51 5.13
C LYS A 162 -11.73 -23.22 3.94
N GLY A 163 -10.65 -22.45 4.14
CA GLY A 163 -9.71 -22.10 3.07
C GLY A 163 -8.78 -23.25 2.69
N LEU A 164 -8.59 -24.23 3.59
CA LEU A 164 -7.70 -25.37 3.40
C LEU A 164 -8.44 -26.72 3.50
N SER A 165 -9.77 -26.74 3.51
CA SER A 165 -10.55 -27.96 3.77
C SER A 165 -10.33 -29.08 2.75
N ASP A 166 -9.88 -28.74 1.54
CA ASP A 166 -9.58 -29.72 0.50
C ASP A 166 -8.25 -30.45 0.74
N GLU A 167 -7.39 -29.92 1.61
CA GLU A 167 -6.04 -30.41 1.84
C GLU A 167 -5.76 -30.78 3.30
N VAL A 168 -6.39 -30.06 4.26
CA VAL A 168 -6.22 -30.26 5.70
C VAL A 168 -7.56 -30.61 6.33
N ASN A 169 -7.63 -31.76 7.00
CA ASN A 169 -8.78 -32.17 7.80
C ASN A 169 -8.40 -32.33 9.28
N PHE A 170 -9.40 -32.30 10.17
CA PHE A 170 -9.20 -32.28 11.62
C PHE A 170 -8.68 -33.58 12.24
N GLN A 171 -8.62 -34.66 11.46
CA GLN A 171 -8.06 -35.94 11.89
C GLN A 171 -6.55 -36.04 11.64
N MET A 172 -5.98 -35.13 10.85
CA MET A 172 -4.56 -35.16 10.50
C MET A 172 -3.68 -34.91 11.72
N THR A 173 -2.52 -35.56 11.71
CA THR A 173 -1.44 -35.33 12.66
C THR A 173 -0.61 -34.12 12.23
N ASP A 174 0.13 -33.52 13.18
CA ASP A 174 1.00 -32.38 12.85
C ASP A 174 2.05 -32.74 11.79
N ASP A 175 2.56 -33.97 11.81
CA ASP A 175 3.54 -34.46 10.83
C ASP A 175 2.95 -34.59 9.42
N GLU A 176 1.63 -34.80 9.30
CA GLU A 176 0.92 -34.79 8.01
C GLU A 176 0.57 -33.36 7.56
N VAL A 177 0.32 -32.44 8.50
CA VAL A 177 -0.02 -31.03 8.19
C VAL A 177 1.22 -30.23 7.79
N LYS A 178 2.34 -30.38 8.50
CA LYS A 178 3.59 -29.65 8.24
C LYS A 178 4.01 -29.63 6.75
N PRO A 179 4.09 -30.77 6.02
CA PRO A 179 4.45 -30.75 4.60
C PRO A 179 3.44 -30.01 3.71
N ILE A 180 2.14 -30.03 4.06
CA ILE A 180 1.10 -29.31 3.32
C ILE A 180 1.29 -27.80 3.50
N ILE A 181 1.52 -27.35 4.73
CA ILE A 181 1.75 -25.94 5.03
C ILE A 181 3.02 -25.43 4.37
N ARG A 182 4.11 -26.22 4.36
CA ARG A 182 5.33 -25.87 3.60
C ARG A 182 5.03 -25.64 2.11
N ARG A 183 4.32 -26.58 1.48
CA ARG A 183 3.92 -26.43 0.08
C ARG A 183 3.04 -25.20 -0.15
N LYS A 184 2.06 -24.94 0.73
CA LYS A 184 1.17 -23.77 0.62
C LYS A 184 1.91 -22.45 0.77
N ILE A 185 2.92 -22.40 1.62
CA ILE A 185 3.81 -21.24 1.73
C ILE A 185 4.60 -21.06 0.45
N ASP A 186 5.21 -22.12 -0.09
CA ASP A 186 5.95 -22.04 -1.36
C ASP A 186 5.03 -21.62 -2.53
N GLU A 187 3.81 -22.14 -2.62
CA GLU A 187 2.79 -21.71 -3.59
C GLU A 187 2.47 -20.22 -3.43
N SER A 188 2.26 -19.74 -2.20
CA SER A 188 1.96 -18.33 -1.91
C SER A 188 3.13 -17.41 -2.25
N VAL A 189 4.36 -17.85 -2.01
CA VAL A 189 5.59 -17.13 -2.38
C VAL A 189 5.72 -17.02 -3.90
N VAL A 190 5.43 -18.10 -4.64
CA VAL A 190 5.44 -18.08 -6.12
C VAL A 190 4.34 -17.17 -6.65
N SER A 191 3.13 -17.21 -6.09
CA SER A 191 2.07 -16.28 -6.49
C SER A 191 2.45 -14.82 -6.24
N ALA A 192 3.02 -14.51 -5.07
CA ALA A 192 3.53 -13.17 -4.78
C ALA A 192 4.63 -12.74 -5.77
N PHE A 193 5.49 -13.66 -6.19
CA PHE A 193 6.51 -13.41 -7.20
C PHE A 193 5.91 -13.05 -8.57
N GLU A 194 4.90 -13.79 -9.04
CA GLU A 194 4.25 -13.48 -10.32
C GLU A 194 3.51 -12.13 -10.27
N VAL A 195 2.88 -11.80 -9.14
CA VAL A 195 2.26 -10.48 -8.95
C VAL A 195 3.31 -9.37 -8.97
N LEU A 196 4.45 -9.55 -8.30
CA LEU A 196 5.55 -8.57 -8.35
C LEU A 196 6.08 -8.40 -9.78
N ARG A 197 6.21 -9.50 -10.52
CA ARG A 197 6.62 -9.47 -11.93
C ARG A 197 5.64 -8.67 -12.79
N GLU A 198 4.34 -8.96 -12.70
CA GLU A 198 3.30 -8.25 -13.44
C GLU A 198 3.30 -6.74 -13.11
N ARG A 199 3.47 -6.38 -11.84
CA ARG A 199 3.61 -4.98 -11.42
C ARG A 199 4.80 -4.33 -12.08
N ILE A 200 5.96 -4.97 -12.02
CA ILE A 200 7.20 -4.44 -12.57
C ILE A 200 7.11 -4.26 -14.09
N ASP A 201 6.56 -5.24 -14.81
CA ASP A 201 6.36 -5.18 -16.26
C ASP A 201 5.47 -3.99 -16.68
N GLY A 202 4.50 -3.61 -15.83
CA GLY A 202 3.65 -2.43 -16.01
C GLY A 202 4.40 -1.08 -16.00
N PHE A 203 5.62 -1.00 -15.46
CA PHE A 203 6.40 0.25 -15.36
C PHE A 203 7.36 0.49 -16.52
N GLY A 204 7.27 -0.31 -17.59
CA GLY A 204 8.07 -0.10 -18.80
C GLY A 204 9.57 -0.39 -18.63
N VAL A 205 9.96 -1.11 -17.56
CA VAL A 205 11.31 -1.67 -17.45
C VAL A 205 11.43 -2.84 -18.43
N THR A 206 12.54 -2.89 -19.18
CA THR A 206 12.58 -3.72 -20.39
C THR A 206 12.78 -5.20 -20.15
N GLN A 207 13.27 -5.60 -18.98
CA GLN A 207 13.34 -6.99 -18.51
C GLN A 207 13.81 -6.95 -17.05
N PRO A 208 12.91 -7.07 -16.07
CA PRO A 208 13.35 -7.23 -14.70
C PRO A 208 14.00 -8.60 -14.51
N ASN A 209 15.10 -8.64 -13.76
CA ASN A 209 15.68 -9.89 -13.30
C ASN A 209 15.25 -10.10 -11.85
N ILE A 210 14.34 -11.05 -11.65
CA ILE A 210 13.77 -11.35 -10.36
C ILE A 210 14.19 -12.77 -9.99
N GLN A 211 14.90 -12.93 -8.88
CA GLN A 211 15.43 -14.21 -8.45
C GLN A 211 15.11 -14.46 -6.98
N ARG A 212 14.61 -15.66 -6.67
CA ARG A 212 14.46 -16.10 -5.28
C ARG A 212 15.84 -16.41 -4.71
N GLU A 213 16.20 -15.78 -3.61
CA GLU A 213 17.43 -16.07 -2.87
C GLU A 213 17.20 -17.23 -1.90
N GLY A 214 17.68 -18.41 -2.27
CA GLY A 214 17.66 -19.58 -1.39
C GLY A 214 16.25 -19.97 -0.91
N LYS A 215 16.14 -20.36 0.36
CA LYS A 215 14.88 -20.82 0.99
C LYS A 215 14.23 -19.79 1.91
N SER A 216 14.90 -18.67 2.19
CA SER A 216 14.50 -17.69 3.20
C SER A 216 13.36 -16.75 2.79
N GLY A 217 12.76 -16.95 1.61
CA GLY A 217 11.72 -16.08 1.08
C GLY A 217 12.23 -14.69 0.68
N ARG A 218 13.55 -14.53 0.52
CA ARG A 218 14.18 -13.32 -0.04
C ARG A 218 14.08 -13.35 -1.56
N ILE A 219 13.85 -12.19 -2.15
CA ILE A 219 13.72 -11.97 -3.59
C ILE A 219 14.68 -10.85 -3.96
N LEU A 220 15.65 -11.19 -4.78
CA LEU A 220 16.50 -10.21 -5.45
C LEU A 220 15.75 -9.68 -6.68
N VAL A 221 15.57 -8.37 -6.73
CA VAL A 221 14.92 -7.66 -7.82
C VAL A 221 15.93 -6.69 -8.42
N GLU A 222 16.33 -6.95 -9.66
CA GLU A 222 17.15 -6.04 -10.44
C GLU A 222 16.29 -5.43 -11.54
N LEU A 223 16.24 -4.10 -11.57
CA LEU A 223 15.50 -3.31 -12.55
C LEU A 223 16.46 -2.47 -13.40
N PRO A 224 17.04 -3.02 -14.48
CA PRO A 224 17.93 -2.27 -15.36
C PRO A 224 17.17 -1.17 -16.11
N GLY A 225 17.68 0.05 -16.06
CA GLY A 225 17.09 1.21 -16.72
C GLY A 225 15.83 1.76 -16.02
N ALA A 226 15.54 1.35 -14.78
CA ALA A 226 14.59 2.07 -13.93
C ALA A 226 15.17 3.44 -13.57
N ARG A 227 14.50 4.51 -14.01
CA ARG A 227 14.98 5.90 -13.87
C ARG A 227 14.38 6.63 -12.67
N ASP A 228 13.20 6.21 -12.19
CA ASP A 228 12.57 6.77 -10.99
C ASP A 228 12.70 5.76 -9.83
N ILE A 229 13.79 5.91 -9.08
CA ILE A 229 14.15 4.99 -7.97
C ILE A 229 13.12 5.05 -6.85
N ALA A 230 12.70 6.26 -6.48
CA ALA A 230 11.76 6.48 -5.39
C ALA A 230 10.39 5.87 -5.72
N ARG A 231 9.89 6.05 -6.95
CA ARG A 231 8.63 5.45 -7.39
C ARG A 231 8.70 3.93 -7.46
N ALA A 232 9.76 3.39 -8.06
CA ALA A 232 9.96 1.94 -8.13
C ALA A 232 10.04 1.32 -6.72
N GLN A 233 10.75 1.96 -5.79
CA GLN A 233 10.82 1.50 -4.40
C GLN A 233 9.46 1.53 -3.69
N ASP A 234 8.71 2.64 -3.79
CA ASP A 234 7.37 2.78 -3.18
C ASP A 234 6.44 1.66 -3.66
N LEU A 235 6.42 1.41 -4.97
CA LEU A 235 5.57 0.39 -5.60
C LEU A 235 5.99 -1.06 -5.31
N LEU A 236 7.30 -1.31 -5.18
CA LEU A 236 7.81 -2.62 -4.80
C LEU A 236 7.59 -2.91 -3.31
N SER A 237 7.54 -1.87 -2.48
CA SER A 237 7.28 -1.98 -1.05
C SER A 237 5.79 -2.08 -0.71
N SER A 238 4.91 -1.62 -1.60
CA SER A 238 3.48 -1.61 -1.36
C SER A 238 2.88 -3.01 -1.46
N THR A 239 2.02 -3.36 -0.50
CA THR A 239 1.30 -4.64 -0.56
C THR A 239 0.24 -4.65 -1.66
N ALA A 240 -0.21 -3.47 -2.10
CA ALA A 240 -1.35 -3.21 -2.99
C ALA A 240 -2.60 -4.01 -2.59
N GLN A 241 -2.91 -4.00 -1.29
CA GLN A 241 -4.12 -4.64 -0.77
C GLN A 241 -5.32 -3.73 -1.05
N LEU A 242 -6.08 -4.08 -2.09
CA LEU A 242 -7.33 -3.42 -2.42
C LEU A 242 -8.44 -3.91 -1.49
N GLU A 243 -9.09 -2.99 -0.81
CA GLU A 243 -10.19 -3.23 0.10
C GLU A 243 -11.35 -2.27 -0.18
N PHE A 244 -12.57 -2.77 -0.10
CA PHE A 244 -13.77 -1.95 -0.16
C PHE A 244 -14.47 -1.97 1.19
N TRP A 245 -14.70 -0.78 1.73
CA TRP A 245 -15.34 -0.55 3.02
C TRP A 245 -16.57 0.32 2.86
N GLU A 246 -17.56 0.15 3.73
CA GLU A 246 -18.70 1.06 3.80
C GLU A 246 -18.37 2.18 4.79
N THR A 247 -18.70 3.43 4.46
CA THR A 247 -18.53 4.55 5.41
C THR A 247 -19.71 4.62 6.37
N TYR A 248 -19.60 5.49 7.38
CA TYR A 248 -20.78 5.97 8.09
C TYR A 248 -21.50 7.07 7.31
N GLU A 249 -22.75 7.34 7.69
CA GLU A 249 -23.51 8.46 7.16
C GLU A 249 -22.83 9.80 7.53
N PRO A 250 -22.77 10.78 6.61
CA PRO A 250 -22.29 12.11 6.94
C PRO A 250 -23.07 12.70 8.12
N GLY A 251 -22.37 13.24 9.12
CA GLY A 251 -23.02 13.82 10.31
C GLY A 251 -23.56 12.79 11.31
N ASN A 252 -23.12 11.53 11.26
CA ASN A 252 -23.49 10.52 12.25
C ASN A 252 -23.23 11.01 13.70
N GLN A 253 -24.31 11.12 14.49
CA GLN A 253 -24.25 11.70 15.84
C GLN A 253 -23.40 10.88 16.82
N SER A 254 -23.39 9.56 16.68
CA SER A 254 -22.58 8.67 17.54
C SER A 254 -21.09 8.93 17.36
N LEU A 255 -20.63 9.14 16.11
CA LEU A 255 -19.25 9.50 15.81
C LEU A 255 -18.91 10.91 16.30
N ILE A 256 -19.80 11.88 16.13
CA ILE A 256 -19.59 13.25 16.63
C ILE A 256 -19.44 13.22 18.16
N ASN A 257 -20.35 12.54 18.87
CA ASN A 257 -20.28 12.39 20.32
C ASN A 257 -19.01 11.66 20.77
N PHE A 258 -18.57 10.66 20.00
CA PHE A 258 -17.30 9.97 20.25
C PHE A 258 -16.11 10.94 20.19
N PHE A 259 -16.01 11.78 19.15
CA PHE A 259 -14.90 12.74 19.05
C PHE A 259 -14.91 13.77 20.19
N ILE A 260 -16.10 14.21 20.62
CA ILE A 260 -16.24 15.11 21.78
C ILE A 260 -15.71 14.44 23.05
N GLN A 261 -16.17 13.21 23.34
CA GLN A 261 -15.72 12.47 24.52
C GLN A 261 -14.23 12.12 24.45
N ALA A 262 -13.72 11.78 23.26
CA ALA A 262 -12.31 11.51 23.03
C ALA A 262 -11.46 12.74 23.33
N ASN A 263 -11.88 13.93 22.89
CA ASN A 263 -11.20 15.17 23.20
C ASN A 263 -11.14 15.42 24.71
N GLU A 264 -12.25 15.24 25.43
CA GLU A 264 -12.28 15.39 26.89
C GLU A 264 -11.35 14.40 27.61
N GLU A 265 -11.35 13.13 27.19
CA GLU A 265 -10.46 12.11 27.75
C GLU A 265 -8.98 12.46 27.51
N LEU A 266 -8.65 12.97 26.31
CA LEU A 266 -7.29 13.35 25.95
C LEU A 266 -6.76 14.54 26.75
N LYS A 267 -7.63 15.43 27.24
CA LYS A 267 -7.21 16.53 28.14
C LYS A 267 -6.55 16.01 29.42
N ALA A 268 -6.90 14.80 29.87
CA ALA A 268 -6.32 14.18 31.05
C ALA A 268 -5.08 13.32 30.75
N LEU A 269 -4.91 12.85 29.51
CA LEU A 269 -3.89 11.86 29.14
C LEU A 269 -2.65 12.44 28.47
N VAL A 270 -2.76 13.60 27.83
CA VAL A 270 -1.63 14.27 27.17
C VAL A 270 -1.01 15.24 28.20
N GLU A 271 0.29 15.17 28.47
CA GLU A 271 1.02 16.17 29.27
C GLU A 271 1.64 17.23 28.35
N ASP A 272 1.80 18.47 28.83
CA ASP A 272 2.43 19.54 28.05
C ASP A 272 3.93 19.29 27.86
N THR A 273 4.40 19.44 26.62
CA THR A 273 5.70 20.08 26.39
C THR A 273 5.44 21.59 26.38
N GLU A 274 5.50 22.23 27.56
CA GLU A 274 5.59 23.68 27.62
C GLU A 274 6.90 24.10 26.94
N GLU A 275 6.81 24.87 25.86
CA GLU A 275 7.88 25.82 25.55
C GLU A 275 7.91 26.82 26.72
N GLU A 276 9.03 26.90 27.43
CA GLU A 276 9.26 27.90 28.47
C GLU A 276 8.95 29.30 27.90
N THR A 277 7.79 29.84 28.23
CA THR A 277 7.51 31.26 28.04
C THR A 277 8.39 32.01 29.03
N ILE A 278 9.41 32.70 28.51
CA ILE A 278 10.26 33.61 29.27
C ILE A 278 9.36 34.66 29.93
N ASP A 279 9.21 34.59 31.25
CA ASP A 279 8.54 35.61 32.06
C ASP A 279 9.15 36.98 31.77
N LYS A 280 8.38 37.85 31.11
CA LYS A 280 8.61 39.29 31.19
C LYS A 280 7.84 39.80 32.39
N GLU A 281 8.55 40.38 33.35
CA GLU A 281 7.96 41.12 34.47
C GLU A 281 7.02 42.22 33.94
N GLU A 282 5.71 42.05 34.12
CA GLU A 282 4.73 43.11 33.94
C GLU A 282 4.73 44.05 35.15
N SER A 283 4.71 45.35 34.87
CA SER A 283 4.64 46.43 35.87
C SER A 283 3.23 46.51 36.48
N GLU A 284 3.12 46.93 37.74
CA GLU A 284 1.89 47.11 38.57
C GLU A 284 0.73 47.94 37.93
N ILE A 285 0.91 48.46 36.72
CA ILE A 285 -0.12 49.20 35.98
C ILE A 285 -1.00 48.25 35.16
N ASP A 286 -0.51 47.07 34.76
CA ASP A 286 -1.30 46.06 34.02
C ASP A 286 -2.30 45.30 34.90
N SER A 287 -2.00 45.16 36.20
CA SER A 287 -2.86 44.52 37.19
C SER A 287 -4.20 45.26 37.42
N LEU A 288 -4.32 46.52 37.01
CA LEU A 288 -5.56 47.29 37.15
C LEU A 288 -6.42 47.30 35.89
N LEU A 289 -5.90 46.78 34.77
CA LEU A 289 -6.65 46.56 33.53
C LEU A 289 -7.13 45.11 33.39
N SER A 290 -6.58 44.17 34.16
CA SER A 290 -6.90 42.74 34.10
C SER A 290 -8.26 42.35 34.73
N ASP A 291 -8.84 43.19 35.58
CA ASP A 291 -10.09 42.89 36.30
C ASP A 291 -11.34 43.02 35.40
N VAL A 292 -11.19 43.56 34.18
CA VAL A 292 -12.26 43.71 33.17
C VAL A 292 -12.09 42.77 31.97
N THR A 293 -10.92 42.14 31.81
CA THR A 293 -10.63 41.18 30.72
C THR A 293 -10.70 39.72 31.15
N GLN A 294 -10.85 39.45 32.45
CA GLN A 294 -10.90 38.09 33.01
C GLN A 294 -12.07 37.26 32.45
N ASP A 295 -13.22 37.89 32.18
CA ASP A 295 -14.39 37.22 31.59
C ASP A 295 -14.20 36.83 30.11
N SER A 296 -13.21 37.43 29.43
CA SER A 296 -12.86 37.13 28.03
C SER A 296 -11.63 36.23 27.87
N LEU A 297 -10.86 36.01 28.94
CA LEU A 297 -9.67 35.16 28.97
C LEU A 297 -10.00 33.71 29.38
N ASP A 298 -11.07 33.49 30.15
CA ASP A 298 -11.50 32.13 30.54
C ASP A 298 -12.01 31.26 29.36
N LEU A 299 -12.34 31.87 28.21
CA LEU A 299 -12.69 31.15 26.98
C LEU A 299 -11.46 30.77 26.12
N ALA A 300 -10.28 31.33 26.39
CA ALA A 300 -9.05 31.07 25.64
C ALA A 300 -8.24 29.88 26.22
N THR A 301 -8.66 29.35 27.37
CA THR A 301 -7.90 28.33 28.14
C THR A 301 -8.57 26.95 28.13
N GLU A 302 -9.58 26.73 27.28
CA GLU A 302 -10.11 25.38 27.06
C GLU A 302 -9.17 24.62 26.11
N ARG A 303 -8.26 23.85 26.70
CA ARG A 303 -7.37 22.91 26.02
C ARG A 303 -8.16 21.93 25.15
N ASN A 304 -7.85 21.82 23.86
CA ASN A 304 -8.56 20.92 22.95
C ASN A 304 -7.58 20.08 22.10
N PRO A 305 -6.94 19.04 22.69
CA PRO A 305 -5.84 18.30 22.04
C PRO A 305 -6.23 17.67 20.71
N LEU A 306 -7.50 17.33 20.53
CA LEU A 306 -8.03 16.79 19.29
C LEU A 306 -8.57 17.88 18.37
N PHE A 307 -9.43 18.77 18.87
CA PHE A 307 -10.13 19.75 18.01
C PHE A 307 -9.27 20.91 17.53
N GLU A 308 -8.13 21.19 18.16
CA GLU A 308 -7.13 22.11 17.62
C GLU A 308 -6.52 21.60 16.31
N LYS A 309 -6.49 20.28 16.13
CA LYS A 309 -5.84 19.59 15.00
C LYS A 309 -6.82 18.95 14.02
N LEU A 310 -8.02 18.58 14.48
CA LEU A 310 -9.05 17.90 13.70
C LEU A 310 -10.30 18.77 13.63
N GLN A 311 -10.61 19.25 12.44
CA GLN A 311 -11.88 19.92 12.15
C GLN A 311 -12.92 18.87 11.77
N LEU A 312 -13.97 18.74 12.58
CA LEU A 312 -15.13 17.94 12.19
C LEU A 312 -15.92 18.65 11.08
N ASN A 313 -16.71 17.89 10.31
CA ASN A 313 -17.51 18.35 9.17
C ASN A 313 -16.73 18.50 7.84
N ALA A 314 -16.11 17.39 7.42
CA ALA A 314 -15.47 17.27 6.12
C ALA A 314 -16.51 17.10 4.98
N PRO A 315 -16.18 17.47 3.73
CA PRO A 315 -17.05 17.23 2.60
C PRO A 315 -17.20 15.74 2.28
N GLY A 316 -18.34 15.36 1.72
CA GLY A 316 -18.63 13.98 1.33
C GLY A 316 -18.87 13.08 2.53
N PHE A 317 -18.20 11.91 2.54
CA PHE A 317 -18.35 10.89 3.58
C PHE A 317 -17.21 10.86 4.60
N ALA A 318 -16.34 11.87 4.57
CA ALA A 318 -15.30 12.05 5.56
C ALA A 318 -15.91 12.59 6.88
N VAL A 319 -15.30 12.23 8.00
CA VAL A 319 -15.74 12.67 9.34
C VAL A 319 -15.04 13.93 9.81
N GLY A 320 -13.84 14.21 9.28
CA GLY A 320 -13.09 15.41 9.61
C GLY A 320 -11.91 15.64 8.67
N ILE A 321 -11.24 16.78 8.83
CA ILE A 321 -10.05 17.17 8.07
C ILE A 321 -8.98 17.60 9.08
N ALA A 322 -7.72 17.25 8.79
CA ALA A 322 -6.57 17.70 9.56
C ALA A 322 -5.41 18.08 8.64
N ALA A 323 -4.48 18.90 9.13
CA ALA A 323 -3.23 19.12 8.41
C ALA A 323 -2.41 17.82 8.36
N ILE A 324 -1.70 17.59 7.25
CA ILE A 324 -0.95 16.32 7.04
C ILE A 324 0.02 16.04 8.18
N LYS A 325 0.69 17.08 8.69
CA LYS A 325 1.63 16.99 9.82
C LYS A 325 1.01 16.44 11.11
N ASP A 326 -0.29 16.67 11.34
CA ASP A 326 -0.99 16.28 12.57
C ASP A 326 -1.66 14.90 12.45
N THR A 327 -1.74 14.32 11.25
CA THR A 327 -2.44 13.04 10.99
C THR A 327 -1.88 11.85 11.79
N ALA A 328 -0.57 11.82 12.02
CA ALA A 328 0.09 10.76 12.77
C ALA A 328 -0.27 10.80 14.25
N GLU A 329 -0.29 12.01 14.82
CA GLU A 329 -0.62 12.28 16.21
C GLU A 329 -2.10 11.98 16.49
N ILE A 330 -3.02 12.53 15.69
CA ILE A 330 -4.46 12.23 15.78
C ILE A 330 -4.70 10.72 15.64
N GLY A 331 -4.02 10.08 14.68
CA GLY A 331 -4.11 8.63 14.50
C GLY A 331 -3.64 7.84 15.72
N SER A 332 -2.67 8.35 16.48
CA SER A 332 -2.22 7.74 17.73
C SER A 332 -3.29 7.85 18.82
N TYR A 333 -3.92 9.02 18.97
CA TYR A 333 -5.03 9.25 19.90
C TYR A 333 -6.19 8.30 19.64
N LEU A 334 -6.63 8.17 18.38
CA LEU A 334 -7.74 7.28 18.00
C LEU A 334 -7.43 5.77 18.17
N ARG A 335 -6.17 5.40 18.40
CA ARG A 335 -5.75 4.02 18.69
C ARG A 335 -5.60 3.73 20.18
N MET A 336 -5.57 4.75 21.05
CA MET A 336 -5.46 4.56 22.51
C MET A 336 -6.63 3.71 23.03
N PRO A 337 -6.40 2.69 23.88
CA PRO A 337 -7.45 1.85 24.45
C PRO A 337 -8.51 2.65 25.23
N GLU A 338 -8.11 3.72 25.91
CA GLU A 338 -8.95 4.66 26.64
C GLU A 338 -9.95 5.33 25.70
N VAL A 339 -9.43 5.93 24.61
CA VAL A 339 -10.25 6.57 23.58
C VAL A 339 -11.12 5.56 22.86
N ARG A 340 -10.58 4.41 22.42
CA ARG A 340 -11.34 3.39 21.68
C ARG A 340 -12.54 2.84 22.45
N ARG A 341 -12.48 2.78 23.78
CA ARG A 341 -13.59 2.32 24.63
C ARG A 341 -14.78 3.28 24.65
N LEU A 342 -14.58 4.54 24.25
CA LEU A 342 -15.64 5.55 24.18
C LEU A 342 -16.54 5.38 22.95
N LEU A 343 -16.18 4.53 21.97
CA LEU A 343 -17.02 4.28 20.80
C LEU A 343 -18.36 3.65 21.23
N PRO A 344 -19.50 4.28 20.89
CA PRO A 344 -20.83 3.71 21.14
C PRO A 344 -21.05 2.36 20.44
N ALA A 345 -22.01 1.56 20.92
CA ALA A 345 -22.22 0.18 20.46
C ALA A 345 -22.54 0.05 18.95
N ASP A 346 -23.19 1.05 18.36
CA ASP A 346 -23.53 1.11 16.93
C ASP A 346 -22.31 1.45 16.04
N VAL A 347 -21.27 2.06 16.61
CA VAL A 347 -20.03 2.43 15.91
C VAL A 347 -18.76 1.80 16.53
N GLN A 348 -18.93 0.82 17.41
CA GLN A 348 -17.83 0.18 18.15
C GLN A 348 -16.77 -0.44 17.24
N PHE A 349 -17.19 -0.92 16.06
CA PHE A 349 -16.31 -1.47 15.04
C PHE A 349 -16.03 -0.42 13.96
N THR A 350 -15.43 0.70 14.36
CA THR A 350 -14.97 1.73 13.42
C THR A 350 -13.47 1.56 13.13
N LYS A 351 -13.13 1.53 11.84
CA LYS A 351 -11.74 1.65 11.34
C LYS A 351 -11.56 3.08 10.83
N PHE A 352 -10.66 3.83 11.47
CA PHE A 352 -10.32 5.20 11.05
C PHE A 352 -9.16 5.17 10.07
N LEU A 353 -9.36 5.68 8.87
CA LEU A 353 -8.31 5.76 7.84
C LEU A 353 -8.24 7.18 7.27
N TRP A 354 -7.01 7.60 6.96
CA TRP A 354 -6.77 8.86 6.28
C TRP A 354 -6.86 8.68 4.76
N GLU A 355 -7.35 9.73 4.10
CA GLU A 355 -7.21 9.89 2.66
C GLU A 355 -5.73 9.87 2.26
N ARG A 356 -5.44 9.37 1.06
CA ARG A 356 -4.12 9.55 0.43
C ARG A 356 -3.99 11.02 0.04
N PRO A 357 -3.08 11.80 0.63
CA PRO A 357 -2.90 13.20 0.24
C PRO A 357 -2.42 13.29 -1.20
N THR A 358 -2.97 14.24 -1.96
CA THR A 358 -2.41 14.63 -3.26
C THR A 358 -1.14 15.46 -3.04
N LYS A 359 -0.25 15.53 -4.06
CA LYS A 359 1.07 16.18 -3.92
C LYS A 359 1.01 17.64 -3.45
N ASP A 360 -0.08 18.34 -3.75
CA ASP A 360 -0.26 19.77 -3.43
C ASP A 360 -1.21 20.00 -2.25
N SER A 361 -1.72 18.93 -1.61
CA SER A 361 -2.62 19.09 -0.47
C SER A 361 -1.83 19.33 0.81
N GLU A 362 -2.24 20.31 1.61
CA GLU A 362 -1.71 20.54 2.96
C GLU A 362 -2.54 19.82 4.04
N VAL A 363 -3.71 19.32 3.65
CA VAL A 363 -4.69 18.68 4.52
C VAL A 363 -5.04 17.27 4.03
N ALA A 364 -5.55 16.44 4.93
CA ALA A 364 -6.06 15.11 4.62
C ALA A 364 -7.42 14.88 5.29
N SER A 365 -8.34 14.24 4.57
CA SER A 365 -9.65 13.86 5.12
C SER A 365 -9.53 12.57 5.95
N LEU A 366 -10.18 12.54 7.10
CA LEU A 366 -10.35 11.37 7.95
C LEU A 366 -11.66 10.68 7.58
N TYR A 367 -11.62 9.36 7.37
CA TYR A 367 -12.80 8.53 7.16
C TYR A 367 -13.02 7.58 8.32
N ALA A 368 -14.28 7.45 8.74
CA ALA A 368 -14.74 6.39 9.63
C ALA A 368 -15.38 5.29 8.78
N LEU A 369 -14.80 4.10 8.82
CA LEU A 369 -15.21 2.96 8.01
C LEU A 369 -15.88 1.91 8.90
N LYS A 370 -17.05 1.42 8.47
CA LYS A 370 -17.77 0.33 9.11
C LYS A 370 -16.96 -0.94 8.98
N SER A 371 -16.54 -1.44 10.13
CA SER A 371 -15.77 -2.67 10.26
C SER A 371 -16.57 -3.71 11.04
N ASN A 372 -15.92 -4.80 11.40
CA ASN A 372 -16.49 -5.86 12.24
C ASN A 372 -15.48 -6.27 13.32
N ARG A 373 -15.86 -7.24 14.15
CA ARG A 373 -15.03 -7.77 15.25
C ARG A 373 -13.66 -8.29 14.79
N ASP A 374 -13.57 -8.70 13.53
CA ASP A 374 -12.37 -9.29 12.93
C ASP A 374 -11.61 -8.30 12.04
N ASN A 375 -12.10 -7.05 11.97
CA ASN A 375 -11.55 -5.97 11.16
C ASN A 375 -11.35 -6.34 9.68
N THR A 376 -12.33 -7.03 9.10
CA THR A 376 -12.28 -7.46 7.69
C THR A 376 -13.12 -6.56 6.78
N PRO A 377 -12.66 -6.30 5.54
CA PRO A 377 -13.39 -5.47 4.59
C PRO A 377 -14.67 -6.16 4.10
N ARG A 378 -15.59 -5.37 3.53
CA ARG A 378 -16.82 -5.90 2.92
C ARG A 378 -16.49 -6.72 1.67
N ILE A 379 -15.52 -6.26 0.89
CA ILE A 379 -15.02 -6.89 -0.33
C ILE A 379 -13.50 -6.67 -0.40
N SER A 380 -12.75 -7.70 -0.80
CA SER A 380 -11.30 -7.60 -1.03
C SER A 380 -10.99 -7.63 -2.53
N GLY A 381 -9.76 -7.27 -2.91
CA GLY A 381 -9.30 -7.23 -4.29
C GLY A 381 -9.29 -8.59 -5.00
N ASP A 382 -9.43 -9.71 -4.29
CA ASP A 382 -9.50 -11.07 -4.86
C ASP A 382 -10.66 -11.27 -5.86
N VAL A 383 -11.66 -10.38 -5.81
CA VAL A 383 -12.81 -10.45 -6.71
C VAL A 383 -12.67 -9.60 -7.98
N VAL A 384 -11.61 -8.81 -8.09
CA VAL A 384 -11.33 -7.98 -9.27
C VAL A 384 -10.65 -8.84 -10.32
N SER A 385 -11.24 -8.92 -11.51
CA SER A 385 -10.71 -9.71 -12.63
C SER A 385 -9.86 -8.90 -13.60
N ASP A 386 -10.13 -7.59 -13.72
CA ASP A 386 -9.35 -6.69 -14.57
C ASP A 386 -9.40 -5.26 -14.01
N ALA A 387 -8.34 -4.49 -14.23
CA ALA A 387 -8.26 -3.08 -13.86
C ALA A 387 -7.44 -2.33 -14.91
N ARG A 388 -7.99 -1.21 -15.41
CA ARG A 388 -7.39 -0.45 -16.50
C ARG A 388 -7.58 1.05 -16.33
N ASP A 389 -6.59 1.80 -16.78
CA ASP A 389 -6.71 3.24 -16.89
C ASP A 389 -7.68 3.61 -18.01
N GLN A 390 -8.57 4.53 -17.69
CA GLN A 390 -9.55 5.08 -18.61
C GLN A 390 -9.77 6.55 -18.30
N PHE A 391 -10.50 7.23 -19.18
CA PHE A 391 -10.98 8.57 -18.90
C PHE A 391 -12.46 8.51 -18.52
N ASP A 392 -12.84 9.23 -17.47
CA ASP A 392 -14.25 9.40 -17.13
C ASP A 392 -14.98 10.24 -18.18
N GLN A 393 -16.30 10.42 -18.01
CA GLN A 393 -17.13 11.21 -18.93
C GLN A 393 -16.72 12.69 -19.00
N PHE A 394 -15.93 13.16 -18.04
CA PHE A 394 -15.38 14.52 -17.97
C PHE A 394 -13.93 14.58 -18.46
N ASN A 395 -13.44 13.51 -19.11
CA ASN A 395 -12.09 13.39 -19.62
C ASN A 395 -11.00 13.50 -18.54
N ARG A 396 -11.32 13.07 -17.30
CA ARG A 396 -10.36 12.98 -16.20
C ARG A 396 -9.85 11.54 -16.07
N PRO A 397 -8.56 11.34 -15.73
CA PRO A 397 -8.05 10.00 -15.48
C PRO A 397 -8.84 9.27 -14.40
N ALA A 398 -9.21 8.02 -14.65
CA ALA A 398 -9.96 7.15 -13.75
C ALA A 398 -9.52 5.69 -13.95
N VAL A 399 -9.72 4.86 -12.93
CA VAL A 399 -9.47 3.41 -13.02
C VAL A 399 -10.80 2.68 -13.21
N GLY A 400 -10.94 1.97 -14.32
CA GLY A 400 -12.03 1.05 -14.58
C GLY A 400 -11.69 -0.31 -13.99
N MET A 401 -12.61 -0.90 -13.22
CA MET A 401 -12.43 -2.22 -12.61
C MET A 401 -13.56 -3.14 -13.06
N ASP A 402 -13.21 -4.34 -13.51
CA ASP A 402 -14.14 -5.41 -13.83
C ASP A 402 -14.06 -6.47 -12.73
N MET A 403 -15.23 -6.95 -12.26
CA MET A 403 -15.32 -7.95 -11.19
C MET A 403 -15.73 -9.32 -11.73
N ASN A 404 -15.29 -10.37 -11.06
CA ASN A 404 -15.79 -11.72 -11.30
C ASN A 404 -17.24 -11.89 -10.77
N VAL A 405 -17.87 -13.03 -11.05
CA VAL A 405 -19.27 -13.31 -10.69
C VAL A 405 -19.54 -13.22 -9.18
N LYS A 406 -18.58 -13.62 -8.33
CA LYS A 406 -18.70 -13.51 -6.87
C LYS A 406 -18.61 -12.04 -6.45
N GLY A 407 -17.66 -11.29 -7.01
CA GLY A 407 -17.48 -9.87 -6.78
C GLY A 407 -18.71 -9.06 -7.16
N ALA A 408 -19.29 -9.32 -8.33
CA ALA A 408 -20.50 -8.62 -8.80
C ALA A 408 -21.67 -8.75 -7.81
N LYS A 409 -21.91 -9.94 -7.25
CA LYS A 409 -22.97 -10.15 -6.25
C LYS A 409 -22.70 -9.45 -4.92
N LEU A 410 -21.44 -9.48 -4.47
CA LEU A 410 -21.05 -8.78 -3.26
C LEU A 410 -21.15 -7.26 -3.44
N TRP A 411 -20.76 -6.76 -4.61
CA TRP A 411 -20.85 -5.36 -5.01
C TRP A 411 -22.30 -4.89 -5.06
N GLU A 412 -23.18 -5.62 -5.75
CA GLU A 412 -24.63 -5.35 -5.80
C GLU A 412 -25.24 -5.23 -4.40
N LYS A 413 -24.88 -6.16 -3.50
CA LYS A 413 -25.34 -6.11 -2.10
C LYS A 413 -24.80 -4.88 -1.37
N LEU A 414 -23.51 -4.60 -1.51
CA LEU A 414 -22.85 -3.46 -0.86
C LEU A 414 -23.41 -2.13 -1.34
N THR A 415 -23.61 -1.95 -2.66
CA THR A 415 -24.19 -0.74 -3.23
C THR A 415 -25.66 -0.56 -2.82
N SER A 416 -26.43 -1.65 -2.79
CA SER A 416 -27.81 -1.64 -2.30
C SER A 416 -27.91 -1.13 -0.85
N GLU A 417 -27.10 -1.71 0.05
CA GLU A 417 -27.06 -1.30 1.45
C GLU A 417 -26.55 0.14 1.60
N ALA A 418 -25.51 0.51 0.85
CA ALA A 418 -24.93 1.84 0.94
C ALA A 418 -25.89 2.94 0.50
N ASN A 419 -26.63 2.70 -0.59
CA ASN A 419 -27.67 3.60 -1.09
C ASN A 419 -28.83 3.74 -0.09
N LEU A 420 -29.31 2.64 0.49
CA LEU A 420 -30.40 2.67 1.49
C LEU A 420 -30.02 3.44 2.76
N ASN A 421 -28.75 3.35 3.16
CA ASN A 421 -28.24 3.95 4.40
C ASN A 421 -27.61 5.34 4.20
N ASN A 422 -27.66 5.90 2.98
CA ASN A 422 -26.95 7.15 2.62
C ASN A 422 -25.47 7.12 3.05
N THR A 423 -24.76 6.04 2.72
CA THR A 423 -23.34 5.87 3.00
C THR A 423 -22.52 5.79 1.72
N GLY A 424 -21.22 6.02 1.86
CA GLY A 424 -20.26 5.88 0.77
C GLY A 424 -19.60 4.51 0.78
N ILE A 425 -18.98 4.17 -0.35
CA ILE A 425 -18.09 3.00 -0.45
C ILE A 425 -16.67 3.52 -0.55
N ALA A 426 -15.89 3.37 0.52
CA ALA A 426 -14.48 3.73 0.53
C ALA A 426 -13.66 2.65 -0.19
N ILE A 427 -12.91 3.08 -1.20
CA ILE A 427 -11.89 2.30 -1.89
C ILE A 427 -10.57 2.57 -1.19
N VAL A 428 -10.03 1.53 -0.55
CA VAL A 428 -8.83 1.60 0.27
C VAL A 428 -7.73 0.77 -0.37
N LEU A 429 -6.54 1.35 -0.45
CA LEU A 429 -5.33 0.65 -0.87
C LEU A 429 -4.25 0.91 0.18
N ASP A 430 -3.68 -0.16 0.73
CA ASP A 430 -2.60 -0.10 1.74
C ASP A 430 -2.93 0.82 2.94
N ASN A 431 -4.15 0.69 3.48
CA ASN A 431 -4.69 1.50 4.58
C ASN A 431 -4.78 3.01 4.30
N LYS A 432 -4.84 3.42 3.02
CA LYS A 432 -5.16 4.79 2.62
C LYS A 432 -6.44 4.81 1.81
N VAL A 433 -7.34 5.73 2.13
CA VAL A 433 -8.57 5.91 1.35
C VAL A 433 -8.21 6.68 0.08
N TYR A 434 -8.53 6.13 -1.08
CA TYR A 434 -8.34 6.81 -2.36
C TYR A 434 -9.56 7.64 -2.72
N THR A 435 -10.74 7.03 -2.59
CA THR A 435 -12.02 7.69 -2.82
C THR A 435 -13.07 7.05 -1.92
N ALA A 436 -14.11 7.80 -1.58
CA ALA A 436 -15.30 7.29 -0.92
C ALA A 436 -16.56 7.87 -1.57
N PRO A 437 -16.89 7.49 -2.82
CA PRO A 437 -18.07 7.98 -3.50
C PRO A 437 -19.36 7.49 -2.83
N GLY A 438 -20.41 8.31 -2.96
CA GLY A 438 -21.78 7.90 -2.65
C GLY A 438 -22.35 7.01 -3.76
N VAL A 439 -23.31 6.17 -3.41
CA VAL A 439 -24.02 5.34 -4.37
C VAL A 439 -25.31 6.05 -4.78
N SER A 440 -25.52 6.24 -6.08
CA SER A 440 -26.69 6.96 -6.62
C SER A 440 -27.70 6.06 -7.31
N GLN A 441 -27.28 4.89 -7.81
CA GLN A 441 -28.13 3.87 -8.45
C GLN A 441 -27.59 2.47 -8.12
N VAL A 442 -28.50 1.50 -7.98
CA VAL A 442 -28.20 0.10 -7.69
C VAL A 442 -28.25 -0.72 -8.97
#